data_AF-A0AAD7GT67-F1
#
_entry.id   AF-A0AAD7GT67-F1
#
_cell.length_a   1.000
_cell.length_b   1.000
_cell.length_c   1.000
_cell.angle_alpha   90.00
_cell.angle_beta   90.00
_cell.angle_gamma   90.00
#
_symmetry.space_group_name_H-M   'P 1'
#
loop_
_entity.id
_entity.type
_entity.pdbx_description
1 polymer ?
#
loop_
_entity_poly.entity_id
_entity_poly.type
_entity_poly.pdbx_seq_one_letter_code
_entity_poly.pdbx_strand_id
1 'polypeptide(L)'
;MTVARGGPSFNSWGGFSSLDNFDNFYGADDFSHSHNFNQVVVKQDSSLVCHSEVFTITIVQQRLAVLQEMAKKIITEQICEVETQTIVFQQYYSSLGGFSHDLTRSSGRSAGYDNSVVSHYGDFYNSDGSLSNYDFGFSGSDIGSNYYVPTSNWVDSSSPSSVGNAYQCAQAAAFYY
;
A
#
# COMPACT_ATOMS: atom_id res chain seq x y z
N MET A 1 -34.38 -15.20 3.54
CA MET A 1 -33.88 -14.09 4.39
C MET A 1 -32.99 -13.24 3.52
N THR A 2 -33.34 -11.96 3.38
CA THR A 2 -32.70 -11.00 2.49
C THR A 2 -31.35 -10.61 3.07
N VAL A 3 -30.25 -10.99 2.40
CA VAL A 3 -28.90 -10.57 2.76
C VAL A 3 -28.76 -9.10 2.34
N ALA A 4 -28.68 -8.18 3.29
CA ALA A 4 -28.25 -6.82 3.01
C ALA A 4 -26.83 -6.90 2.42
N ARG A 5 -26.60 -6.25 1.26
CA ARG A 5 -25.29 -6.15 0.60
C ARG A 5 -24.29 -5.39 1.51
N GLY A 6 -23.66 -6.10 2.43
CA GLY A 6 -22.36 -5.75 2.99
C GLY A 6 -21.41 -6.86 2.60
N GLY A 7 -20.23 -6.53 2.06
CA GLY A 7 -19.25 -7.56 1.73
C GLY A 7 -18.66 -8.25 2.95
N PRO A 8 -17.69 -9.16 2.75
CA PRO A 8 -17.16 -9.98 3.83
C PRO A 8 -16.51 -9.14 4.93
N SER A 9 -16.87 -9.46 6.17
CA SER A 9 -16.18 -9.03 7.39
C SER A 9 -15.18 -10.12 7.79
N PHE A 10 -13.98 -9.71 8.19
CA PHE A 10 -12.94 -10.62 8.67
C PHE A 10 -12.72 -10.56 10.18
N ASN A 11 -13.48 -9.72 10.90
CA ASN A 11 -13.52 -9.74 12.37
C ASN A 11 -13.84 -11.14 12.90
N SER A 12 -12.90 -11.70 13.67
CA SER A 12 -12.97 -13.04 14.27
C SER A 12 -13.31 -14.15 13.27
N TRP A 13 -12.90 -13.99 12.00
CA TRP A 13 -13.19 -14.96 10.94
C TRP A 13 -12.66 -16.35 11.32
N GLY A 14 -13.48 -17.38 11.09
CA GLY A 14 -13.12 -18.76 11.48
C GLY A 14 -13.05 -19.01 12.99
N GLY A 15 -13.40 -18.04 13.84
CA GLY A 15 -13.23 -18.12 15.29
C GLY A 15 -11.79 -17.85 15.75
N PHE A 16 -10.92 -17.33 14.87
CA PHE A 16 -9.54 -17.00 15.20
C PHE A 16 -9.47 -15.67 15.96
N SER A 17 -8.97 -15.71 17.19
CA SER A 17 -8.71 -14.52 17.99
C SER A 17 -7.65 -13.60 17.37
N SER A 18 -6.77 -14.12 16.51
CA SER A 18 -5.78 -13.29 15.78
C SER A 18 -6.43 -12.35 14.75
N LEU A 19 -7.73 -12.54 14.46
CA LEU A 19 -8.53 -11.70 13.59
C LEU A 19 -9.55 -10.85 14.36
N ASP A 20 -9.47 -10.80 15.69
CA ASP A 20 -10.32 -9.90 16.48
C ASP A 20 -10.01 -8.44 16.08
N ASN A 21 -11.06 -7.67 15.78
CA ASN A 21 -10.95 -6.27 15.34
C ASN A 21 -10.20 -6.05 14.00
N PHE A 22 -9.96 -7.08 13.20
CA PHE A 22 -9.30 -6.98 11.89
C PHE A 22 -9.88 -5.87 10.99
N ASP A 23 -11.21 -5.76 10.91
CA ASP A 23 -11.88 -4.78 10.07
C ASP A 23 -11.76 -3.35 10.62
N ASN A 24 -11.20 -3.12 11.82
CA ASN A 24 -10.97 -1.76 12.32
C ASN A 24 -9.85 -1.04 11.58
N PHE A 25 -8.99 -1.76 10.83
CA PHE A 25 -7.92 -1.15 10.07
C PHE A 25 -8.44 -0.42 8.83
N TYR A 26 -9.07 -1.12 7.88
CA TYR A 26 -9.62 -0.50 6.67
C TYR A 26 -11.15 -0.45 6.58
N GLY A 27 -11.86 -1.14 7.47
CA GLY A 27 -13.28 -1.41 7.35
C GLY A 27 -13.55 -2.79 6.75
N ALA A 28 -14.79 -3.27 6.93
CA ALA A 28 -15.26 -4.49 6.27
C ALA A 28 -15.35 -4.27 4.75
N ASP A 29 -14.98 -5.28 3.95
CA ASP A 29 -15.00 -5.24 2.48
C ASP A 29 -14.19 -4.09 1.84
N ASP A 30 -13.11 -3.62 2.48
CA ASP A 30 -12.27 -2.54 1.94
C ASP A 30 -10.77 -2.86 2.02
N PHE A 31 -10.36 -4.05 1.58
CA PHE A 31 -8.96 -4.48 1.62
C PHE A 31 -8.02 -3.57 0.83
N SER A 32 -8.51 -2.90 -0.21
CA SER A 32 -7.78 -1.91 -0.99
C SER A 32 -7.76 -0.51 -0.38
N HIS A 33 -8.48 -0.31 0.73
CA HIS A 33 -8.72 0.99 1.33
C HIS A 33 -9.21 2.03 0.30
N SER A 34 -10.11 1.63 -0.58
CA SER A 34 -10.60 2.45 -1.69
C SER A 34 -11.87 3.23 -1.35
N HIS A 35 -12.68 2.75 -0.41
CA HIS A 35 -13.96 3.39 -0.08
C HIS A 35 -13.79 4.60 0.83
N ASN A 36 -12.84 4.54 1.77
CA ASN A 36 -12.66 5.56 2.80
C ASN A 36 -11.34 6.31 2.70
N PHE A 37 -10.67 6.29 1.54
CA PHE A 37 -9.42 7.01 1.34
C PHE A 37 -9.66 8.50 1.19
N ASN A 38 -9.10 9.29 2.10
CA ASN A 38 -9.09 10.75 1.99
C ASN A 38 -7.66 11.28 1.94
N GLN A 39 -7.24 11.73 0.77
CA GLN A 39 -5.91 12.29 0.57
C GLN A 39 -5.87 13.76 1.00
N VAL A 40 -5.03 14.07 1.99
CA VAL A 40 -4.72 15.44 2.39
C VAL A 40 -3.28 15.75 2.01
N VAL A 41 -3.11 16.48 0.90
CA VAL A 41 -1.78 16.90 0.43
C VAL A 41 -1.29 18.05 1.29
N VAL A 42 -0.36 17.73 2.19
CA VAL A 42 0.24 18.73 3.09
C VAL A 42 1.58 19.25 2.57
N LYS A 43 2.20 18.54 1.61
CA LYS A 43 3.44 18.99 0.96
C LYS A 43 3.46 18.68 -0.53
N GLN A 44 3.52 19.75 -1.33
CA GLN A 44 3.75 19.75 -2.77
C GLN A 44 4.93 20.69 -3.04
N ASP A 45 6.16 20.22 -2.78
CA ASP A 45 7.35 21.06 -2.75
C ASP A 45 8.26 20.78 -3.96
N SER A 46 8.77 21.85 -4.57
CA SER A 46 9.81 21.82 -5.60
C SER A 46 11.13 21.20 -5.14
N SER A 47 11.34 21.01 -3.82
CA SER A 47 12.49 20.27 -3.28
C SER A 47 12.33 18.74 -3.34
N LEU A 48 11.10 18.25 -3.51
CA LEU A 48 10.78 16.82 -3.51
C LEU A 48 10.78 16.34 -4.97
N VAL A 49 11.99 16.25 -5.54
CA VAL A 49 12.19 16.05 -6.98
C VAL A 49 12.41 14.58 -7.31
N CYS A 50 11.80 14.10 -8.40
CA CYS A 50 12.17 12.84 -9.02
C CYS A 50 13.54 13.01 -9.70
N HIS A 51 14.58 12.36 -9.17
CA HIS A 51 15.94 12.48 -9.70
C HIS A 51 16.18 11.41 -10.78
N SER A 52 15.89 11.74 -12.04
CA SER A 52 16.06 10.81 -13.17
C SER A 52 17.53 10.49 -13.49
N GLU A 53 18.48 11.34 -13.10
CA GLU A 53 19.90 11.21 -13.49
C GLU A 53 20.78 10.54 -12.42
N VAL A 54 20.28 10.36 -11.19
CA VAL A 54 21.09 9.93 -10.04
C VAL A 54 20.92 8.43 -9.72
N PHE A 55 19.82 7.80 -10.15
CA PHE A 55 19.50 6.42 -9.78
C PHE A 55 19.28 5.54 -11.01
N THR A 56 19.93 4.37 -11.05
CA THR A 56 19.57 3.32 -12.01
C THR A 56 18.27 2.67 -11.57
N ILE A 57 17.41 2.30 -12.53
CA ILE A 57 16.14 1.60 -12.24
C ILE A 57 16.37 0.33 -11.42
N THR A 58 17.51 -0.34 -11.60
CA THR A 58 17.92 -1.49 -10.79
C THR A 58 17.99 -1.19 -9.30
N ILE A 59 18.47 -0.02 -8.88
CA ILE A 59 18.52 0.37 -7.46
C ILE A 59 17.10 0.50 -6.90
N VAL A 60 16.18 1.09 -7.67
CA VAL A 60 14.76 1.19 -7.27
C VAL A 60 14.14 -0.21 -7.16
N GLN A 61 14.38 -1.09 -8.13
CA GLN A 61 13.90 -2.47 -8.12
C GLN A 61 14.43 -3.28 -6.94
N GLN A 62 15.72 -3.14 -6.59
CA GLN A 62 16.31 -3.79 -5.42
C GLN A 62 15.64 -3.35 -4.11
N ARG A 63 15.39 -2.04 -3.95
CA ARG A 63 14.69 -1.51 -2.77
C ARG A 63 13.27 -2.07 -2.67
N LEU A 64 12.54 -2.13 -3.79
CA LEU A 64 11.20 -2.70 -3.84
C LEU A 64 11.20 -4.20 -3.54
N ALA A 65 12.19 -4.95 -4.03
CA ALA A 65 12.35 -6.37 -3.73
C ALA A 65 12.61 -6.62 -2.23
N VAL A 66 13.39 -5.76 -1.57
CA VAL A 66 13.57 -5.83 -0.11
C VAL A 66 12.24 -5.62 0.61
N LEU A 67 11.42 -4.64 0.21
CA LEU A 67 10.09 -4.43 0.81
C LEU A 67 9.15 -5.63 0.60
N GLN A 68 9.24 -6.30 -0.54
CA GLN A 68 8.47 -7.52 -0.82
C GLN A 68 8.87 -8.67 0.12
N GLU A 69 10.17 -8.93 0.30
CA GLU A 69 10.63 -9.96 1.23
C GLU A 69 10.39 -9.59 2.69
N MET A 70 10.41 -8.29 3.01
CA MET A 70 10.08 -7.78 4.35
C MET A 70 8.60 -8.02 4.69
N ALA A 71 7.69 -7.79 3.75
CA ALA A 71 6.28 -8.13 3.94
C ALA A 71 6.07 -9.63 4.20
N LYS A 72 6.78 -10.50 3.45
CA LYS A 72 6.76 -11.96 3.69
C LYS A 72 7.26 -12.27 5.09
N LYS A 73 8.43 -11.72 5.47
CA LYS A 73 9.03 -11.92 6.79
C LYS A 73 8.07 -11.54 7.91
N ILE A 74 7.48 -10.35 7.85
CA ILE A 74 6.49 -9.85 8.82
C ILE A 74 5.35 -10.85 9.00
N ILE A 75 4.72 -11.25 7.89
CA ILE A 75 3.56 -12.16 7.91
C ILE A 75 3.96 -13.54 8.46
N THR A 76 5.07 -14.11 8.00
CA THR A 76 5.47 -15.47 8.38
C THR A 76 6.03 -15.59 9.79
N GLU A 77 6.61 -14.51 10.34
CA GLU A 77 7.20 -14.52 11.69
C GLU A 77 6.23 -14.05 12.78
N GLN A 78 5.26 -13.19 12.46
CA GLN A 78 4.35 -12.61 13.46
C GLN A 78 2.95 -13.26 13.51
N ILE A 79 2.57 -14.05 12.51
CA ILE A 79 1.26 -14.70 12.45
C ILE A 79 1.44 -16.22 12.40
N CYS A 80 0.83 -16.95 13.34
CA CYS A 80 0.93 -18.40 13.38
C CYS A 80 -0.07 -19.10 12.46
N GLU A 81 -1.31 -18.61 12.38
CA GLU A 81 -2.37 -19.25 11.59
C GLU A 81 -2.20 -18.96 10.10
N VAL A 82 -2.14 -20.01 9.28
CA VAL A 82 -1.93 -19.89 7.83
C VAL A 82 -3.12 -19.20 7.13
N GLU A 83 -4.32 -19.34 7.68
CA GLU A 83 -5.51 -18.63 7.24
C GLU A 83 -5.38 -17.12 7.48
N THR A 84 -4.95 -16.72 8.68
CA THR A 84 -4.70 -15.31 9.02
C THR A 84 -3.57 -14.74 8.17
N GLN A 85 -2.48 -15.50 7.95
CA GLN A 85 -1.41 -15.10 7.03
C GLN A 85 -1.96 -14.83 5.61
N THR A 86 -2.82 -15.72 5.12
CA THR A 86 -3.44 -15.60 3.78
C THR A 86 -4.33 -14.37 3.70
N ILE A 87 -5.16 -14.12 4.71
CA ILE A 87 -6.06 -12.97 4.78
C ILE A 87 -5.27 -11.66 4.82
N VAL A 88 -4.27 -11.56 5.71
CA VAL A 88 -3.41 -10.37 5.83
C VAL A 88 -2.61 -10.13 4.56
N PHE A 89 -2.05 -11.18 3.95
CA PHE A 89 -1.32 -11.05 2.68
C PHE A 89 -2.24 -10.55 1.56
N GLN A 90 -3.46 -11.05 1.47
CA GLN A 90 -4.43 -10.59 0.49
C GLN A 90 -4.81 -9.12 0.72
N GLN A 91 -4.95 -8.66 1.98
CA GLN A 91 -5.18 -7.26 2.29
C GLN A 91 -4.00 -6.38 1.82
N TYR A 92 -2.77 -6.76 2.16
CA TYR A 92 -1.56 -6.07 1.71
C TYR A 92 -1.49 -6.01 0.17
N TYR A 93 -1.66 -7.15 -0.50
CA TYR A 93 -1.61 -7.23 -1.96
C TYR A 93 -2.67 -6.37 -2.65
N SER A 94 -3.92 -6.39 -2.17
CA SER A 94 -5.01 -5.57 -2.69
C SER A 94 -4.73 -4.07 -2.53
N SER A 95 -4.09 -3.65 -1.42
CA SER A 95 -3.79 -2.23 -1.15
C SER A 95 -2.81 -1.61 -2.16
N LEU A 96 -1.95 -2.42 -2.78
CA LEU A 96 -1.00 -1.94 -3.80
C LEU A 96 -1.70 -1.52 -5.11
N GLY A 97 -2.88 -2.07 -5.41
CA GLY A 97 -3.61 -1.81 -6.65
C GLY A 97 -4.04 -0.34 -6.81
N GLY A 98 -4.39 0.33 -5.71
CA GLY A 98 -4.83 1.73 -5.73
C GLY A 98 -3.76 2.68 -6.29
N PHE A 99 -2.49 2.44 -5.96
CA PHE A 99 -1.38 3.29 -6.39
C PHE A 99 -1.17 3.24 -7.91
N SER A 100 -1.47 2.12 -8.57
CA SER A 100 -1.42 2.02 -10.03
C SER A 100 -2.35 3.03 -10.71
N HIS A 101 -3.54 3.27 -10.14
CA HIS A 101 -4.49 4.25 -10.66
C HIS A 101 -4.05 5.70 -10.39
N ASP A 102 -3.29 5.93 -9.33
CA ASP A 102 -2.72 7.24 -9.02
C ASP A 102 -1.59 7.57 -10.01
N LEU A 103 -0.73 6.59 -10.33
CA LEU A 103 0.34 6.73 -11.32
C LEU A 103 -0.18 7.04 -12.73
N THR A 104 -1.31 6.44 -13.12
CA THR A 104 -1.97 6.71 -14.41
C THR A 104 -2.87 7.95 -14.38
N ARG A 105 -3.01 8.59 -13.22
CA ARG A 105 -3.95 9.70 -12.94
C ARG A 105 -5.41 9.37 -13.24
N SER A 106 -5.81 8.10 -13.14
CA SER A 106 -7.20 7.67 -13.35
C SER A 106 -8.05 7.69 -12.08
N SER A 107 -7.43 7.74 -10.90
CA SER A 107 -8.14 7.72 -9.61
C SER A 107 -8.70 9.09 -9.17
N GLY A 108 -8.25 10.18 -9.78
CA GLY A 108 -8.49 11.54 -9.29
C GLY A 108 -7.61 11.93 -8.09
N ARG A 109 -6.72 11.05 -7.63
CA ARG A 109 -5.77 11.29 -6.54
C ARG A 109 -4.38 11.61 -7.10
N SER A 110 -3.55 12.27 -6.28
CA SER A 110 -2.14 12.50 -6.62
C SER A 110 -1.30 11.26 -6.34
N ALA A 111 -0.31 10.98 -7.20
CA ALA A 111 0.68 9.92 -6.96
C ALA A 111 1.73 10.39 -5.94
N GLY A 112 1.76 9.74 -4.77
CA GLY A 112 2.69 10.09 -3.69
C GLY A 112 2.67 9.04 -2.58
N TYR A 113 2.93 9.45 -1.35
CA TYR A 113 2.90 8.59 -0.17
C TYR A 113 2.55 9.36 1.09
N ASP A 114 2.06 8.66 2.11
CA ASP A 114 1.84 9.24 3.43
C ASP A 114 3.17 9.26 4.22
N ASN A 115 3.67 10.46 4.53
CA ASN A 115 4.96 10.63 5.18
C ASN A 115 4.92 10.24 6.66
N SER A 116 3.80 10.38 7.36
CA SER A 116 3.70 9.90 8.75
C SER A 116 3.82 8.38 8.79
N VAL A 117 3.16 7.66 7.88
CA VAL A 117 3.24 6.20 7.83
C VAL A 117 4.63 5.73 7.41
N VAL A 118 5.19 6.28 6.32
CA VAL A 118 6.52 5.88 5.82
C VAL A 118 7.62 6.12 6.86
N SER A 119 7.47 7.14 7.72
CA SER A 119 8.49 7.48 8.73
C SER A 119 8.78 6.36 9.74
N HIS A 120 7.86 5.39 9.91
CA HIS A 120 8.03 4.24 10.79
C HIS A 120 8.94 3.13 10.24
N TYR A 121 9.47 3.25 9.02
CA TYR A 121 10.30 2.19 8.43
C TYR A 121 11.51 1.79 9.30
N GLY A 122 12.03 2.73 10.10
CA GLY A 122 13.13 2.48 11.04
C GLY A 122 12.73 1.70 12.30
N ASP A 123 11.44 1.68 12.62
CA ASP A 123 10.89 1.11 13.85
C ASP A 123 10.47 -0.37 13.69
N PHE A 124 10.67 -0.95 12.50
CA PHE A 124 10.33 -2.35 12.21
C PHE A 124 11.15 -3.36 13.02
N TYR A 125 12.32 -2.96 13.51
CA TYR A 125 13.23 -3.85 14.20
C TYR A 125 13.62 -3.31 15.57
N ASN A 126 13.67 -4.21 16.54
CA ASN A 126 14.30 -3.95 17.82
C ASN A 126 15.83 -3.82 17.64
N SER A 127 16.53 -3.33 18.66
CA SER A 127 17.99 -3.20 18.63
C SER A 127 18.74 -4.54 18.47
N ASP A 128 18.07 -5.66 18.73
CA ASP A 128 18.62 -7.02 18.55
C ASP A 128 18.38 -7.60 17.14
N GLY A 129 17.70 -6.85 16.26
CA GLY A 129 17.37 -7.28 14.90
C GLY A 129 16.12 -8.16 14.76
N SER A 130 15.41 -8.45 15.86
CA SER A 130 14.08 -9.06 15.82
C SER A 130 13.02 -8.07 15.35
N LEU A 131 11.92 -8.57 14.78
CA LEU A 131 10.78 -7.71 14.41
C LEU A 131 10.18 -7.08 15.68
N SER A 132 9.89 -5.79 15.57
CA SER A 132 9.17 -5.05 16.60
C SER A 132 7.70 -5.47 16.66
N ASN A 133 7.16 -5.60 17.87
CA ASN A 133 5.73 -5.78 18.12
C ASN A 133 5.08 -4.48 18.62
N TYR A 134 5.78 -3.34 18.45
CA TYR A 134 5.29 -2.04 18.87
C TYR A 134 4.16 -1.58 17.96
N ASP A 135 3.07 -1.12 18.57
CA ASP A 135 1.97 -0.48 17.85
C ASP A 135 2.41 0.92 17.39
N PHE A 136 2.45 1.13 16.07
CA PHE A 136 2.81 2.43 15.49
C PHE A 136 1.75 3.52 15.70
N GLY A 137 0.58 3.18 16.24
CA GLY A 137 -0.42 4.13 16.71
C GLY A 137 -1.28 4.74 15.59
N PHE A 138 -1.41 4.04 14.46
CA PHE A 138 -2.27 4.44 13.34
C PHE A 138 -3.17 3.29 12.89
N SER A 139 -4.34 3.62 12.37
CA SER A 139 -5.21 2.70 11.64
C SER A 139 -5.16 2.97 10.14
N GLY A 140 -5.79 2.10 9.35
CA GLY A 140 -5.87 2.32 7.92
C GLY A 140 -6.57 3.62 7.52
N SER A 141 -7.50 4.14 8.33
CA SER A 141 -8.15 5.43 8.05
C SER A 141 -7.23 6.65 8.21
N ASP A 142 -6.10 6.50 8.89
CA ASP A 142 -5.10 7.57 9.01
C ASP A 142 -4.22 7.68 7.76
N ILE A 143 -4.20 6.64 6.91
CA ILE A 143 -3.38 6.59 5.70
C ILE A 143 -3.94 7.57 4.66
N GLY A 144 -3.11 8.53 4.25
CA GLY A 144 -3.49 9.59 3.31
C GLY A 144 -3.59 10.95 3.97
N SER A 145 -3.60 11.03 5.29
CA SER A 145 -3.75 12.28 6.06
C SER A 145 -2.52 13.18 6.03
N ASN A 146 -1.32 12.64 5.72
CA ASN A 146 -0.07 13.39 5.64
C ASN A 146 0.65 13.12 4.31
N TYR A 147 -0.01 13.47 3.21
CA TYR A 147 0.42 13.05 1.89
C TYR A 147 1.45 13.99 1.27
N TYR A 148 2.58 13.42 0.84
CA TYR A 148 3.66 14.11 0.15
C TYR A 148 3.61 13.75 -1.33
N VAL A 149 3.59 14.77 -2.19
CA VAL A 149 3.51 14.59 -3.65
C VAL A 149 4.82 15.10 -4.28
N PRO A 150 5.68 14.20 -4.78
CA PRO A 150 6.87 14.59 -5.52
C PRO A 150 6.53 15.32 -6.83
N THR A 151 7.43 16.19 -7.29
CA THR A 151 7.31 16.76 -8.65
C THR A 151 7.45 15.66 -9.70
N SER A 152 6.68 15.74 -10.79
CA SER A 152 6.69 14.76 -11.88
C SER A 152 6.94 15.42 -13.24
N ASN A 153 7.36 14.61 -14.22
CA ASN A 153 7.53 15.02 -15.63
C ASN A 153 6.23 14.88 -16.45
N TRP A 154 5.07 14.82 -15.79
CA TRP A 154 3.80 14.64 -16.46
C TRP A 154 3.41 15.87 -17.28
N VAL A 155 2.92 15.63 -18.49
CA VAL A 155 2.39 16.63 -19.41
C VAL A 155 0.97 16.24 -19.81
N ASP A 156 -0.01 17.07 -19.46
CA ASP A 156 -1.44 16.73 -19.61
C ASP A 156 -1.86 16.39 -21.04
N SER A 157 -1.16 16.92 -22.05
CA SER A 157 -1.48 16.68 -23.45
C SER A 157 -0.93 15.36 -24.02
N SER A 158 0.06 14.72 -23.38
CA SER A 158 0.77 13.57 -23.96
C SER A 158 1.02 12.40 -23.00
N SER A 159 1.15 12.68 -21.70
CA SER A 159 1.33 11.65 -20.68
C SER A 159 0.16 10.65 -20.58
N PRO A 160 -1.13 11.04 -20.69
CA PRO A 160 -2.21 10.06 -20.61
C PRO A 160 -2.07 8.88 -21.60
N SER A 161 -1.73 9.17 -22.86
CA SER A 161 -1.57 8.13 -23.89
C SER A 161 -0.32 7.28 -23.68
N SER A 162 0.83 7.93 -23.39
CA SER A 162 2.10 7.22 -23.21
C SER A 162 2.14 6.39 -21.93
N VAL A 163 1.62 6.91 -20.82
CA VAL A 163 1.49 6.16 -19.55
C VAL A 163 0.46 5.04 -19.69
N GLY A 164 -0.66 5.28 -20.38
CA GLY A 164 -1.65 4.22 -20.67
C GLY A 164 -1.06 3.06 -21.47
N ASN A 165 -0.24 3.35 -22.48
CA ASN A 165 0.48 2.32 -23.24
C ASN A 165 1.47 1.54 -22.36
N ALA A 166 2.28 2.25 -21.57
CA ALA A 166 3.22 1.61 -20.63
C ALA A 166 2.51 0.70 -19.62
N TYR A 167 1.37 1.14 -19.10
CA TYR A 167 0.54 0.35 -18.18
C TYR A 167 0.04 -0.95 -18.83
N GLN A 168 -0.47 -0.89 -20.06
CA GLN A 168 -0.92 -2.08 -20.80
C GLN A 168 0.22 -3.07 -21.05
N CYS A 169 1.40 -2.59 -21.45
CA CYS A 169 2.58 -3.43 -21.63
C CYS A 169 3.03 -4.07 -20.32
N ALA A 170 3.01 -3.32 -19.21
CA ALA A 170 3.35 -3.84 -17.88
C ALA A 170 2.37 -4.93 -17.42
N GLN A 171 1.07 -4.71 -17.60
CA GLN A 171 0.03 -5.70 -17.31
C GLN A 171 0.23 -6.99 -18.11
N ALA A 172 0.54 -6.89 -19.41
CA ALA A 172 0.80 -8.05 -20.26
C ALA A 172 2.04 -8.85 -19.82
N ALA A 173 3.03 -8.19 -19.22
CA ALA A 173 4.25 -8.83 -18.72
C ALA A 173 4.06 -9.50 -17.34
N ALA A 174 3.02 -9.13 -16.59
CA ALA A 174 2.84 -9.50 -15.19
C ALA A 174 2.12 -10.85 -14.95
N PHE A 175 2.07 -11.76 -15.93
CA PHE A 175 1.39 -13.08 -15.85
C PHE A 175 1.34 -13.66 -14.41
N TYR A 176 0.13 -13.75 -13.84
CA TYR A 176 -0.10 -14.19 -12.46
C TYR A 176 0.14 -15.71 -12.29
N TYR A 177 0.78 -16.09 -11.18
CA TYR A 177 0.87 -17.48 -10.68
C TYR A 177 -0.27 -17.80 -9.72
#